data_AF-M0G989-F1
#
_entry.id   AF-M0G989-F1
#
_cell.length_a   1.000
_cell.length_b   1.000
_cell.length_c   1.000
_cell.angle_alpha   90.00
_cell.angle_beta   90.00
_cell.angle_gamma   90.00
#
_symmetry.space_group_name_H-M   'P 1'
#
loop_
_entity.id
_entity.type
_entity.pdbx_description
1 polymer ?
#
loop_
_entity_poly.entity_id
_entity_poly.type
_entity_poly.pdbx_seq_one_letter_code
_entity_poly.pdbx_strand_id
1 'polypeptide(L)'
;MATDLTERVQEIAEARGIPESEILEQALERGVEDLWVDLVLSRYIDDDIDRETAINLIGRDRVKRAEQEVQVVEDDVRWGLNA
;
A
#
# COMPACT_ATOMS: atom_id res chain seq x y z
N MET A 1 -16.57 -16.99 9.37
CA MET A 1 -15.97 -16.73 10.69
C MET A 1 -14.65 -16.04 10.40
N ALA A 2 -14.44 -14.82 10.88
CA ALA A 2 -13.11 -14.21 10.77
C ALA A 2 -12.19 -15.07 11.65
N THR A 3 -11.35 -15.88 11.02
CA THR A 3 -10.22 -16.55 11.66
C THR A 3 -9.47 -15.49 12.46
N ASP A 4 -9.30 -15.73 13.77
CA ASP A 4 -8.55 -14.80 14.64
C ASP A 4 -7.17 -14.55 14.00
N LEU A 5 -6.63 -13.34 14.11
CA LEU A 5 -5.29 -13.03 13.59
C LEU A 5 -4.26 -14.05 14.09
N THR A 6 -4.43 -14.47 15.34
CA THR A 6 -3.61 -15.50 15.99
C THR A 6 -3.69 -16.85 15.28
N GLU A 7 -4.90 -17.28 14.91
CA GLU A 7 -5.15 -18.56 14.22
C GLU A 7 -4.55 -18.53 12.80
N ARG A 8 -4.61 -17.39 12.09
CA ARG A 8 -3.94 -17.23 10.79
C ARG A 8 -2.41 -17.28 10.90
N VAL A 9 -1.85 -16.64 11.93
CA VAL A 9 -0.39 -16.64 12.16
C VAL A 9 0.07 -18.07 12.47
N GLN A 10 -0.65 -18.80 13.32
CA GLN A 10 -0.37 -20.19 13.63
C GLN A 10 -0.43 -21.08 12.37
N GLU A 11 -1.47 -20.98 11.54
CA GLU A 11 -1.58 -21.76 10.30
C GLU A 11 -0.40 -21.50 9.35
N ILE A 12 0.04 -20.24 9.22
CA ILE A 12 1.18 -19.88 8.37
C ILE A 12 2.49 -20.43 8.96
N ALA A 13 2.65 -20.38 10.29
CA ALA A 13 3.81 -20.90 10.99
C ALA A 13 3.97 -22.39 10.76
N GLU A 14 2.88 -23.14 10.94
CA GLU A 14 2.82 -24.59 10.71
C GLU A 14 3.11 -24.92 9.24
N ALA A 15 2.48 -24.21 8.29
CA ALA A 15 2.64 -24.48 6.86
C ALA A 15 4.06 -24.18 6.35
N ARG A 16 4.76 -23.20 6.94
CA ARG A 16 6.10 -22.77 6.50
C ARG A 16 7.23 -23.34 7.36
N GLY A 17 6.94 -23.93 8.52
CA GLY A 17 7.94 -24.46 9.44
C GLY A 17 8.82 -23.38 10.08
N ILE A 18 8.31 -22.15 10.23
CA ILE A 18 9.01 -21.01 10.85
C ILE A 18 8.23 -20.55 12.10
N PRO A 19 8.89 -19.95 13.10
CA PRO A 19 8.21 -19.51 14.31
C PRO A 19 7.23 -18.36 14.04
N GLU A 20 6.12 -18.32 14.81
CA GLU A 20 5.11 -17.26 14.72
C GLU A 20 5.72 -15.86 14.90
N SER A 21 6.74 -15.71 15.75
CA SER A 21 7.45 -14.45 15.95
C SER A 21 8.08 -13.92 14.66
N GLU A 22 8.62 -14.79 13.81
CA GLU A 22 9.22 -14.41 12.53
C GLU A 22 8.14 -13.98 11.52
N ILE A 23 6.97 -14.63 11.55
CA ILE A 23 5.83 -14.21 10.72
C ILE A 23 5.32 -12.85 11.15
N LEU A 24 5.19 -12.63 12.47
CA LEU A 24 4.74 -11.36 13.03
C LEU A 24 5.72 -10.23 12.71
N GLU A 25 7.03 -10.48 12.80
CA GLU A 25 8.06 -9.53 12.39
C GLU A 25 7.93 -9.16 10.91
N GLN A 26 7.88 -10.16 10.02
CA GLN A 26 7.68 -9.90 8.58
C GLN A 26 6.38 -9.18 8.27
N ALA A 27 5.30 -9.51 8.97
CA ALA A 27 4.01 -8.86 8.79
C ALA A 27 4.05 -7.41 9.26
N LEU A 28 4.72 -7.14 10.38
CA LEU A 28 4.91 -5.79 10.90
C LEU A 28 5.77 -4.94 9.96
N GLU A 29 6.90 -5.47 9.48
CA GLU A 29 7.78 -4.79 8.53
C GLU A 29 7.02 -4.41 7.25
N ARG A 30 6.32 -5.37 6.63
CA ARG A 30 5.52 -5.12 5.43
C ARG A 30 4.39 -4.12 5.71
N GLY A 31 3.70 -4.28 6.84
CA GLY A 31 2.62 -3.36 7.22
C GLY A 31 3.10 -1.93 7.42
N VAL A 32 4.27 -1.74 8.03
CA VAL A 32 4.87 -0.40 8.19
C VAL A 32 5.31 0.15 6.83
N GLU A 33 5.88 -0.66 5.95
CA GLU A 33 6.23 -0.23 4.59
C GLU A 33 5.00 0.22 3.81
N ASP A 34 3.91 -0.56 3.83
CA ASP A 34 2.66 -0.23 3.16
C ASP A 34 2.07 1.08 3.69
N LEU A 35 2.00 1.23 5.02
CA LEU A 35 1.53 2.47 5.65
C LEU A 35 2.39 3.68 5.31
N TRP A 36 3.71 3.50 5.17
CA TRP A 36 4.62 4.56 4.76
C TRP A 36 4.36 4.99 3.31
N VAL A 37 4.15 4.03 2.40
CA VAL A 37 3.82 4.32 1.00
C VAL A 37 2.53 5.11 0.90
N ASP A 38 1.49 4.69 1.62
CA ASP A 38 0.18 5.34 1.61
C ASP A 38 0.28 6.80 2.08
N LEU A 39 1.07 7.05 3.12
CA LEU A 39 1.32 8.41 3.63
C LEU A 39 2.02 9.29 2.59
N VAL A 40 3.07 8.78 1.95
CA VAL A 40 3.83 9.54 0.94
C VAL A 40 2.97 9.81 -0.30
N LEU A 41 2.20 8.82 -0.76
CA LEU A 41 1.30 9.00 -1.90
C LEU A 41 0.20 10.00 -1.60
N SER A 42 -0.41 9.96 -0.41
CA SER A 42 -1.43 10.95 0.00
C SER A 42 -0.86 12.36 -0.08
N ARG A 43 0.32 12.59 0.51
CA ARG A 43 1.00 13.89 0.44
C ARG A 43 1.35 14.32 -0.98
N TYR A 44 1.70 13.39 -1.85
CA TYR A 44 1.99 13.71 -3.24
C TYR A 44 0.72 14.11 -4.01
N ILE A 45 -0.36 13.35 -3.84
CA ILE A 45 -1.65 13.61 -4.50
C ILE A 45 -2.29 14.91 -4.01
N ASP A 46 -2.11 15.23 -2.72
CA ASP A 46 -2.58 16.48 -2.12
C ASP A 46 -1.66 17.69 -2.41
N ASP A 47 -0.66 17.54 -3.30
CA ASP A 47 0.34 18.57 -3.67
C ASP A 47 1.20 19.09 -2.48
N ASP A 48 1.24 18.39 -1.34
CA ASP A 48 2.08 18.75 -0.18
C ASP A 48 3.57 18.53 -0.45
N ILE A 49 3.90 17.57 -1.31
CA ILE A 49 5.28 17.29 -1.75
C ILE A 49 5.34 17.20 -3.27
N ASP A 50 6.48 17.59 -3.83
CA ASP A 50 6.70 17.48 -5.27
C ASP A 50 7.01 16.04 -5.70
N ARG A 51 6.85 15.80 -7.00
CA ARG A 51 7.07 14.49 -7.63
C ARG A 51 8.47 13.93 -7.42
N GLU A 52 9.51 14.76 -7.44
CA GLU A 52 10.89 14.30 -7.26
C GLU A 52 11.09 13.82 -5.82
N THR A 53 10.57 14.58 -4.84
CA THR A 53 10.56 14.17 -3.44
C THR A 53 9.83 12.84 -3.24
N ALA A 54 8.63 12.66 -3.81
CA ALA A 54 7.90 11.40 -3.72
C ALA A 54 8.69 10.22 -4.32
N ILE A 55 9.32 10.41 -5.48
CA ILE A 55 10.14 9.38 -6.14
C ILE A 55 11.34 8.99 -5.28
N ASN A 56 11.98 9.94 -4.61
CA ASN A 56 13.11 9.67 -3.73
C ASN A 56 12.70 8.87 -2.49
N LEU A 57 11.45 9.02 -2.01
CA LEU A 57 10.96 8.34 -0.81
C LEU A 57 10.44 6.92 -1.06
N ILE A 58 9.72 6.69 -2.18
CA ILE A 58 9.01 5.42 -2.43
C ILE A 58 9.31 4.81 -3.81
N GLY A 59 10.15 5.45 -4.60
CA GLY A 59 10.55 4.98 -5.92
C GLY A 59 9.61 5.40 -7.05
N ARG A 60 10.19 5.48 -8.27
CA ARG A 60 9.50 5.95 -9.47
C ARG A 60 8.28 5.13 -9.86
N ASP A 61 8.35 3.81 -9.72
CA ASP A 61 7.29 2.92 -10.18
C ASP A 61 6.01 3.07 -9.35
N ARG A 62 6.14 3.25 -8.02
CA ARG A 62 5.01 3.49 -7.12
C ARG A 62 4.32 4.81 -7.44
N VAL A 63 5.10 5.89 -7.61
CA VAL A 63 4.57 7.22 -8.00
C VAL A 63 3.87 7.15 -9.35
N LYS A 64 4.51 6.53 -10.36
CA LYS A 64 3.92 6.41 -11.70
C LYS A 64 2.61 5.63 -11.71
N ARG A 65 2.50 4.57 -10.91
CA ARG A 65 1.24 3.82 -10.77
C ARG A 65 0.14 4.70 -10.18
N ALA A 66 0.42 5.41 -9.10
CA ALA A 66 -0.56 6.30 -8.47
C ALA A 66 -1.06 7.38 -9.43
N GLU A 67 -0.17 7.98 -10.22
CA GLU A 67 -0.54 8.96 -11.27
C GLU A 67 -1.53 8.36 -12.30
N GLN A 68 -1.33 7.10 -12.69
CA GLN A 68 -2.23 6.41 -13.62
C GLN A 68 -3.59 6.11 -12.98
N GLU A 69 -3.61 5.72 -11.72
CA GLU A 69 -4.84 5.44 -10.98
C GLU A 69 -5.69 6.71 -10.81
N VAL A 70 -5.06 7.84 -10.47
CA VAL A 70 -5.74 9.15 -10.42
C VAL A 70 -6.36 9.50 -11.78
N GLN A 71 -5.60 9.37 -12.87
CA GLN A 71 -6.10 9.69 -14.22
C GLN A 71 -7.33 8.84 -14.60
N VAL A 72 -7.32 7.54 -14.27
CA VAL A 72 -8.44 6.65 -14.55
C VAL A 72 -9.69 7.08 -13.79
N VAL A 73 -9.55 7.46 -12.51
CA VAL A 73 -10.67 7.95 -11.70
C VAL A 73 -11.19 9.29 -12.24
N GLU A 74 -10.31 10.21 -12.61
CA GLU A 74 -10.70 11.49 -13.21
C GLU A 74 -11.46 11.32 -14.54
N ASP A 75 -11.02 10.38 -15.37
CA ASP A 75 -11.68 10.09 -16.64
C ASP A 75 -13.08 9.49 -16.43
N ASP A 76 -13.26 8.63 -15.42
CA ASP A 76 -14.57 8.07 -15.05
C ASP A 76 -15.52 9.16 -14.52
N VAL A 77 -15.03 10.05 -13.64
CA VAL A 77 -15.78 11.20 -13.15
C VAL A 77 -16.19 12.12 -14.31
N ARG A 78 -15.26 12.41 -15.22
CA ARG A 78 -15.54 13.23 -16.41
C ARG A 78 -16.59 12.57 -17.30
N TRP A 79 -16.54 11.25 -17.49
CA TRP A 79 -17.57 10.54 -18.24
C TRP A 79 -18.94 10.70 -17.58
N GLY A 80 -19.04 10.49 -16.26
CA GLY A 80 -20.30 10.65 -15.52
C GLY A 80 -20.88 12.06 -15.53
N LEU A 81 -20.04 13.10 -15.59
CA LEU A 81 -20.49 14.50 -15.68
C LEU A 81 -20.95 14.91 -17.09
N ASN A 82 -20.58 14.16 -18.13
CA ASN A 82 -20.92 14.45 -19.53
C ASN A 82 -21.96 13.48 -20.12
N ALA A 83 -22.51 12.57 -19.32
CA ALA A 83 -23.59 11.65 -19.68
C ALA A 83 -24.98 12.25 -19.40
#